data_AF-A0A5B8VM88-F1
#
_entry.id   AF-A0A5B8VM88-F1
#
_cell.length_a   1.000
_cell.length_b   1.000
_cell.length_c   1.000
_cell.angle_alpha   90.00
_cell.angle_beta   90.00
_cell.angle_gamma   90.00
#
_symmetry.space_group_name_H-M   'P 1'
#
loop_
_entity.id
_entity.type
_entity.pdbx_description
1 polymer ?
#
loop_
_entity_poly.entity_id
_entity_poly.type
_entity_poly.pdbx_seq_one_letter_code
_entity_poly.pdbx_strand_id
1 'polypeptide(L)' 'MAIFSGEHNRQELQDLLDLSDRKHFREKYLMPAIDAGLVVLVKNENKYSKNAKYKLSPIGLKVKSKNSH' A
#
# COMPACT_ATOMS: atom_id res chain seq x y z
N MET A 1 1.70 16.05 -3.86
CA MET A 1 1.01 14.94 -4.54
C MET A 1 0.94 13.75 -3.57
N ALA A 2 -0.24 13.22 -3.29
CA ALA A 2 -0.41 12.14 -2.33
C ALA A 2 -0.51 10.79 -3.06
N ILE A 3 0.56 10.01 -3.06
CA ILE A 3 0.64 8.70 -3.72
C ILE A 3 -0.43 7.73 -3.19
N PHE A 4 -0.80 7.82 -1.90
CA PHE A 4 -1.82 6.98 -1.28
C PHE A 4 -3.03 7.84 -0.84
N SER A 5 -4.05 7.96 -1.69
CA SER A 5 -5.22 8.86 -1.50
C SER A 5 -6.53 8.15 -1.11
N GLY A 6 -6.52 6.83 -0.93
CA GLY A 6 -7.72 6.05 -0.67
C GLY A 6 -7.45 4.55 -0.60
N GLU A 7 -8.38 3.76 -1.13
CA GLU A 7 -8.22 2.31 -1.29
C GLU A 7 -7.69 2.01 -2.69
N HIS A 8 -6.57 1.31 -2.75
CA HIS A 8 -5.89 0.98 -4.01
C HIS A 8 -5.63 -0.50 -4.07
N ASN A 9 -5.79 -1.09 -5.25
CA ASN A 9 -5.34 -2.45 -5.49
C ASN A 9 -3.81 -2.47 -5.65
N ARG A 10 -3.22 -3.68 -5.63
CA ARG A 10 -1.76 -3.85 -5.73
C ARG A 10 -1.18 -3.28 -7.04
N GLN A 11 -1.91 -3.35 -8.15
CA GLN A 11 -1.45 -2.80 -9.43
C GLN A 11 -1.45 -1.28 -9.39
N GLU A 12 -2.53 -0.65 -8.92
CA GLU A 12 -2.60 0.80 -8.76
C GLU A 12 -1.46 1.33 -7.89
N LEU A 13 -1.16 0.67 -6.76
CA LEU A 13 -0.03 1.06 -5.91
C LEU A 13 1.33 0.90 -6.57
N GLN A 14 1.47 -0.14 -7.39
CA GLN A 14 2.69 -0.38 -8.14
C GLN A 14 2.89 0.71 -9.21
N ASP A 15 1.83 1.07 -9.93
CA ASP A 15 1.84 2.11 -10.97
C ASP A 15 2.08 3.50 -10.35
N LEU A 16 1.48 3.77 -9.19
CA LEU A 16 1.68 5.00 -8.41
C LEU A 16 3.12 5.19 -7.94
N LEU A 17 3.89 4.11 -7.82
CA LEU A 17 5.31 4.11 -7.45
C LEU A 17 6.23 3.95 -8.66
N ASP A 18 5.67 3.86 -9.88
CA ASP A 18 6.38 3.62 -11.13
C ASP A 18 7.30 2.38 -11.09
N LEU A 19 6.82 1.32 -10.43
CA LEU A 19 7.57 0.07 -10.27
C LEU A 19 7.09 -0.98 -11.30
N SER A 20 7.99 -1.49 -12.14
CA SER A 20 7.59 -2.50 -13.14
C SER A 20 7.57 -3.92 -12.58
N ASP A 21 8.45 -4.23 -11.62
CA ASP A 21 8.56 -5.59 -11.06
C ASP A 21 7.56 -5.82 -9.92
N ARG A 22 6.57 -6.66 -10.20
CA ARG A 22 5.54 -7.08 -9.25
C ARG A 22 6.10 -7.79 -8.01
N LYS A 23 7.06 -8.70 -8.18
CA LYS A 23 7.62 -9.49 -7.08
C LYS A 23 8.42 -8.57 -6.18
N HIS A 24 9.27 -7.75 -6.77
CA HIS A 24 10.06 -6.75 -6.07
C HIS A 24 9.16 -5.77 -5.30
N PHE A 25 8.13 -5.20 -5.95
CA PHE A 25 7.17 -4.32 -5.30
C PHE A 25 6.53 -4.98 -4.07
N ARG A 26 6.09 -6.23 -4.21
CA ARG A 26 5.46 -6.95 -3.11
C ARG A 26 6.41 -7.20 -1.94
N GLU A 27 7.61 -7.70 -2.21
CA GLU A 27 8.55 -8.14 -1.18
C GLU A 27 9.28 -6.97 -0.50
N LYS A 28 9.52 -5.87 -1.24
CA LYS A 28 10.32 -4.75 -0.76
C LYS A 28 9.51 -3.54 -0.31
N TYR A 29 8.25 -3.41 -0.73
CA TYR A 29 7.42 -2.25 -0.41
C TYR A 29 6.13 -2.66 0.29
N LEU A 30 5.31 -3.50 -0.34
CA LEU A 30 3.97 -3.80 0.17
C LEU A 30 4.00 -4.64 1.45
N MET A 31 4.76 -5.75 1.48
CA MET A 31 4.85 -6.61 2.67
C MET A 31 5.48 -5.88 3.86
N PRO A 32 6.62 -5.18 3.72
CA PRO A 32 7.18 -4.40 4.82
C PRO A 32 6.23 -3.30 5.34
N ALA A 33 5.47 -2.64 4.48
CA ALA A 33 4.50 -1.62 4.90
C ALA A 33 3.30 -2.22 5.65
N ILE A 34 2.90 -3.45 5.31
CA ILE A 34 1.88 -4.21 6.05
C ILE A 34 2.43 -4.67 7.41
N ASP A 35 3.64 -5.23 7.44
CA ASP A 35 4.29 -5.72 8.66
C ASP A 35 4.57 -4.58 9.64
N ALA A 36 4.92 -3.39 9.14
CA ALA A 36 5.07 -2.16 9.93
C ALA A 36 3.72 -1.54 10.36
N GLY A 37 2.59 -2.12 9.95
CA GLY A 37 1.26 -1.64 10.28
C GLY A 37 0.91 -0.30 9.62
N LEU A 38 1.62 0.13 8.58
CA LEU A 38 1.38 1.39 7.85
C LEU A 38 0.28 1.23 6.80
N VAL A 39 0.17 0.04 6.21
CA VAL A 39 -0.81 -0.33 5.21
C VAL A 39 -1.64 -1.49 5.73
N VAL A 40 -2.95 -1.45 5.52
CA VAL A 40 -3.88 -2.52 5.89
C VAL A 40 -4.65 -3.01 4.67
N LEU A 41 -4.90 -4.32 4.63
CA LEU A 41 -5.81 -4.93 3.67
C LEU A 41 -7.24 -4.50 4.02
N VAL A 42 -7.94 -3.90 3.08
CA VAL A 42 -9.37 -3.65 3.18
C VAL A 42 -10.06 -5.01 3.07
N LYS A 43 -10.79 -5.37 4.14
CA LYS A 43 -11.45 -6.66 4.37
C LYS A 43 -11.87 -7.34 3.07
N ASN A 44 -11.04 -8.28 2.63
CA ASN A 44 -11.31 -9.21 1.56
C ASN A 44 -11.17 -10.61 2.16
N GLU A 45 -12.03 -11.53 1.73
CA GLU A 45 -11.99 -12.92 2.20
C GLU A 45 -10.62 -13.59 1.95
N ASN A 46 -9.85 -13.08 0.98
CA ASN A 46 -8.54 -13.60 0.63
C ASN A 46 -7.54 -12.49 0.28
N LYS A 47 -6.40 -12.46 1.00
CA LYS A 47 -5.25 -11.57 0.74
C LYS A 47 -4.58 -11.78 -0.62
N TYR A 48 -4.81 -12.95 -1.24
CA TYR A 48 -4.33 -13.31 -2.57
C TYR A 48 -5.35 -13.02 -3.67
N SER A 49 -6.55 -12.52 -3.33
CA SER A 49 -7.56 -12.16 -4.32
C SER A 49 -7.06 -11.04 -5.23
N LYS A 50 -7.42 -11.11 -6.52
CA LYS A 50 -7.18 -10.02 -7.47
C LYS A 50 -7.88 -8.72 -7.05
N ASN A 51 -8.96 -8.84 -6.26
CA ASN A 51 -9.75 -7.71 -5.77
C ASN A 51 -9.27 -7.20 -4.40
N ALA A 52 -8.13 -7.70 -3.90
CA ALA A 52 -7.52 -7.21 -2.68
C ALA A 52 -7.19 -5.71 -2.81
N LYS A 53 -7.83 -4.90 -1.96
CA LYS A 53 -7.57 -3.47 -1.83
C LYS A 53 -6.79 -3.19 -0.56
N TYR A 54 -5.95 -2.18 -0.61
CA TYR A 54 -5.07 -1.74 0.47
C TYR A 54 -5.31 -0.26 0.75
N LYS A 55 -5.23 0.12 2.03
CA LYS A 55 -5.32 1.52 2.47
C LYS A 55 -4.27 1.83 3.53
N LEU A 56 -3.96 3.11 3.69
CA LEU A 56 -3.17 3.54 4.84
C LEU A 56 -3.92 3.27 6.14
N SER A 57 -3.19 2.77 7.14
CA SER A 57 -3.67 2.71 8.51
C SER A 57 -3.63 4.10 9.15
N PRO A 58 -4.23 4.29 10.34
CA PRO A 58 -4.06 5.52 11.12
C PRO A 58 -2.58 5.85 11.39
N ILE A 59 -1.71 4.85 11.52
CA ILE A 59 -0.26 5.04 11.70
C ILE A 59 0.38 5.50 10.39
N GLY A 60 0.03 4.85 9.27
CA GLY A 60 0.49 5.24 7.94
C GLY A 60 0.11 6.68 7.56
N LEU A 61 -1.11 7.11 7.93
CA LEU A 61 -1.57 8.49 7.74
C LEU A 61 -0.73 9.50 8.55
N LYS A 62 -0.36 9.17 9.79
CA LYS A 62 0.50 10.03 10.63
C LYS A 62 1.93 10.12 10.10
N VAL A 63 2.47 9.06 9.49
CA VAL A 63 3.80 9.08 8.87
C VAL A 63 3.76 9.93 7.59
N LYS A 64 2.72 9.77 6.77
CA LYS A 64 2.51 10.57 5.56
C LYS A 64 2.45 12.07 5.85
N SER A 65 1.81 12.48 6.95
CA SER A 65 1.74 13.90 7.32
C SER A 65 3.08 14.48 7.80
N LYS A 66 4.01 13.65 8.28
CA LYS A 66 5.32 14.09 8.79
C LYS A 66 6.38 14.28 7.71
N ASN A 67 6.28 13.58 6.59
CA ASN A 67 7.26 13.64 5.48
C ASN A 67 6.95 14.73 4.43
N SER A 68 6.12 15.74 4.77
CA SER A 68 5.78 16.86 3.88
C SER A 68 6.51 18.14 4.26
N HIS A 69 7.78 18.03 4.67
CA HIS A 69 8.71 19.15 4.90
C HIS A 69 9.74 19.22 3.79
#